data_AF-A0A6S6P3S8-F1
#
_entry.id   AF-A0A6S6P3S8-F1
#
_cell.length_a   1.000
_cell.length_b   1.000
_cell.length_c   1.000
_cell.angle_alpha   90.00
_cell.angle_beta   90.00
_cell.angle_gamma   90.00
#
_symmetry.space_group_name_H-M   'P 1'
#
loop_
_entity.id
_entity.type
_entity.pdbx_description
1 polymer ?
#
loop_
_entity_poly.entity_id
_entity_poly.type
_entity_poly.pdbx_seq_one_letter_code
_entity_poly.pdbx_strand_id
1 'polypeptide(L)'
;MNRADLDRPLEAVGGLFGMTVDAVRFAFRRPFQGREFLEQSWFVARVSLAPTLLVAIPFTVLVSFTLNILLRELGAADLSGAGAAFGAVTQVGPLVTVLIVAGAGATAMCADLGSRTIREEIEAMEVLGINPVARLVTPRMLASGLVALLLNSLVVIIGILGGYAFSVFVQDVNPGAFAAGITLLTGVGEVIISCVKAALFGVIAGLVACYRGLTISGGGAKAVGNAVNETVVYAFMALFVINVVVTAIGIRMTAG
;
A
#
# COMPACT_ATOMS: atom_id res chain seq x y z
N MET A 1 -8.46 13.47 33.66
CA MET A 1 -8.25 12.49 32.57
C MET A 1 -7.83 11.19 33.21
N ASN A 2 -8.72 10.20 33.22
CA ASN A 2 -8.61 9.00 34.05
C ASN A 2 -7.60 8.03 33.42
N ARG A 3 -6.73 7.38 34.22
CA ARG A 3 -5.69 6.46 33.71
C ARG A 3 -6.27 5.34 32.84
N ALA A 4 -7.47 4.87 33.19
CA ALA A 4 -8.21 3.83 32.46
C ALA A 4 -8.59 4.18 31.00
N ASP A 5 -8.66 5.46 30.62
CA ASP A 5 -8.96 5.86 29.24
C ASP A 5 -7.71 5.87 28.35
N LEU A 6 -6.51 6.00 28.95
CA LEU A 6 -5.23 5.90 28.24
C LEU A 6 -4.76 4.45 28.07
N ASP A 7 -5.22 3.53 28.93
CA ASP A 7 -4.79 2.13 28.91
C ASP A 7 -5.33 1.40 27.67
N ARG A 8 -6.57 1.68 27.25
CA ARG A 8 -7.21 1.06 26.07
C ARG A 8 -6.46 1.26 24.74
N PRO A 9 -6.05 2.48 24.35
CA PRO A 9 -5.25 2.67 23.13
C PRO A 9 -3.86 2.05 23.28
N LEU A 10 -3.27 2.06 24.49
CA LEU A 10 -1.97 1.42 24.73
C LEU A 10 -2.04 -0.10 24.58
N GLU A 11 -3.10 -0.73 25.07
CA GLU A 11 -3.39 -2.16 24.90
C GLU A 11 -3.62 -2.53 23.45
N ALA A 12 -4.33 -1.69 22.69
CA ALA A 12 -4.55 -1.91 21.26
C ALA A 12 -3.24 -1.85 20.46
N VAL A 13 -2.39 -0.86 20.75
CA VAL A 13 -1.06 -0.73 20.13
C VAL A 13 -0.15 -1.90 20.55
N GLY A 14 -0.18 -2.29 21.82
CA GLY A 14 0.57 -3.43 22.34
C GLY A 14 0.14 -4.75 21.70
N GLY A 15 -1.17 -4.96 21.52
CA GLY A 15 -1.74 -6.12 20.84
C GLY A 15 -1.37 -6.18 19.36
N LEU A 16 -1.45 -5.05 18.64
CA LEU A 16 -1.01 -4.96 17.25
C LEU A 16 0.48 -5.27 17.12
N PHE A 17 1.31 -4.74 18.02
CA PHE A 17 2.75 -5.00 18.05
C PHE A 17 3.05 -6.48 18.31
N GLY A 18 2.39 -7.09 19.31
CA GLY A 18 2.50 -8.51 19.60
C GLY A 18 2.12 -9.37 18.40
N MET A 19 0.97 -9.10 17.77
CA MET A 19 0.52 -9.80 16.57
C MET A 19 1.50 -9.62 15.41
N THR A 20 2.09 -8.43 15.25
CA THR A 20 3.08 -8.16 14.21
C THR A 20 4.34 -9.00 14.42
N VAL A 21 4.86 -9.05 15.64
CA VAL A 21 6.05 -9.87 15.97
C VAL A 21 5.77 -11.35 15.70
N ASP A 22 4.61 -11.84 16.11
CA ASP A 22 4.21 -13.23 15.87
C ASP A 22 4.01 -13.53 14.38
N ALA A 23 3.33 -12.66 13.63
CA ALA A 23 3.13 -12.82 12.19
C ALA A 23 4.47 -12.83 11.42
N VAL A 24 5.40 -11.95 11.79
CA VAL A 24 6.75 -11.94 11.20
C VAL A 24 7.50 -13.21 11.57
N ARG A 25 7.41 -13.67 12.83
CA ARG A 25 8.05 -14.92 13.27
C ARG A 25 7.49 -16.13 12.53
N PHE A 26 6.18 -16.19 12.33
CA PHE A 26 5.51 -17.27 11.61
C PHE A 26 5.78 -17.21 10.10
N ALA A 27 6.06 -16.02 9.53
CA ALA A 27 6.47 -15.91 8.13
C ALA A 27 7.77 -16.70 7.84
N PHE A 28 8.67 -16.82 8.83
CA PHE A 28 9.92 -17.57 8.70
C PHE A 28 9.85 -19.01 9.23
N ARG A 29 8.73 -19.45 9.83
CA ARG A 29 8.55 -20.84 10.30
C ARG A 29 7.70 -21.66 9.33
N ARG A 30 8.10 -22.92 9.10
CA ARG A 30 7.30 -23.91 8.37
C ARG A 30 6.28 -24.58 9.32
N PRO A 31 5.10 -25.02 8.87
CA PRO A 31 4.61 -25.10 7.48
C PRO A 31 3.91 -23.83 6.98
N PHE A 32 4.25 -23.38 5.77
CA PHE A 32 3.64 -22.22 5.12
C PHE A 32 2.34 -22.60 4.39
N GLN A 33 1.27 -21.84 4.60
CA GLN A 33 -0.04 -22.10 3.96
C GLN A 33 -0.14 -21.41 2.59
N GLY A 34 0.57 -21.98 1.60
CA GLY A 34 0.64 -21.41 0.25
C GLY A 34 -0.70 -21.29 -0.47
N ARG A 35 -1.70 -22.11 -0.13
CA ARG A 35 -3.05 -22.03 -0.71
C ARG A 35 -3.78 -20.75 -0.29
N GLU A 36 -3.85 -20.48 1.01
CA GLU A 36 -4.45 -19.24 1.54
C GLU A 36 -3.69 -18.02 1.00
N PHE A 37 -2.36 -18.07 0.91
CA PHE A 37 -1.57 -16.98 0.32
C PHE A 37 -1.98 -16.68 -1.13
N LEU A 38 -2.15 -17.70 -1.97
CA LEU A 38 -2.52 -17.52 -3.37
C LEU A 38 -3.94 -16.99 -3.52
N GLU A 39 -4.89 -17.55 -2.76
CA GLU A 39 -6.29 -17.13 -2.75
C GLU A 39 -6.44 -15.68 -2.28
N GLN A 40 -5.74 -15.30 -1.21
CA GLN A 40 -5.77 -13.94 -0.68
C GLN A 40 -5.08 -12.95 -1.62
N SER A 41 -3.96 -13.35 -2.24
CA SER A 41 -3.28 -12.50 -3.25
C SER A 41 -4.24 -12.19 -4.41
N TRP A 42 -4.95 -13.21 -4.89
CA TRP A 42 -5.91 -13.05 -5.97
C TRP A 42 -7.14 -12.22 -5.58
N PHE A 43 -7.68 -12.43 -4.38
CA PHE A 43 -8.79 -11.66 -3.83
C PHE A 43 -8.44 -10.16 -3.74
N VAL A 44 -7.31 -9.83 -3.13
CA VAL A 44 -6.87 -8.45 -2.92
C VAL A 44 -6.52 -7.78 -4.24
N ALA A 45 -5.87 -8.52 -5.16
CA ALA A 45 -5.57 -8.01 -6.50
C ALA A 45 -6.85 -7.64 -7.24
N ARG A 46 -7.88 -8.50 -7.25
CA ARG A 46 -9.15 -8.23 -7.94
C ARG A 46 -9.87 -6.99 -7.41
N VAL A 47 -9.92 -6.83 -6.08
CA VAL A 47 -10.59 -5.69 -5.45
C VAL A 47 -9.82 -4.38 -5.69
N SER A 48 -8.49 -4.45 -5.78
CA SER A 48 -7.63 -3.27 -5.86
C SER A 48 -7.29 -2.82 -7.29
N LEU A 49 -7.35 -3.72 -8.27
CA LEU A 49 -6.86 -3.44 -9.64
C LEU A 49 -7.67 -2.37 -10.37
N ALA A 50 -9.01 -2.46 -10.36
CA ALA A 50 -9.86 -1.48 -11.03
C ALA A 50 -9.75 -0.07 -10.41
N PRO A 51 -9.83 0.10 -9.07
CA PRO A 51 -9.56 1.39 -8.43
C PRO A 51 -8.16 1.94 -8.73
N THR A 52 -7.14 1.08 -8.75
CA THR A 52 -5.76 1.48 -9.08
C THR A 52 -5.68 2.09 -10.47
N LEU A 53 -6.25 1.44 -11.48
CA LEU A 53 -6.25 1.95 -12.85
C LEU A 53 -6.99 3.29 -12.98
N LEU A 54 -8.16 3.40 -12.36
CA LEU A 54 -8.99 4.60 -12.42
C LEU A 54 -8.34 5.80 -11.73
N VAL A 55 -7.55 5.58 -10.68
CA VAL A 55 -6.85 6.66 -9.96
C VAL A 55 -5.50 6.98 -10.60
N ALA A 56 -4.75 5.98 -11.05
CA ALA A 56 -3.38 6.17 -11.56
C ALA A 56 -3.32 7.10 -12.78
N ILE A 57 -4.27 6.96 -13.72
CA ILE A 57 -4.29 7.75 -14.97
C ILE A 57 -4.47 9.26 -14.70
N PRO A 58 -5.59 9.71 -14.08
CA PRO A 58 -5.80 11.14 -13.85
C PRO A 58 -4.76 11.74 -12.91
N PHE A 59 -4.28 10.98 -11.92
CA PHE A 59 -3.25 11.47 -11.01
C PHE A 59 -1.91 11.69 -11.72
N THR A 60 -1.53 10.78 -12.61
CA THR A 60 -0.33 10.94 -13.46
C THR A 60 -0.44 12.17 -14.35
N VAL A 61 -1.58 12.36 -15.01
CA VAL A 61 -1.83 13.52 -15.88
C VAL A 61 -1.74 14.82 -15.09
N LEU A 62 -2.39 14.89 -13.93
CA LEU A 62 -2.38 16.08 -13.07
C LEU A 62 -0.97 16.44 -12.63
N VAL A 63 -0.20 15.47 -12.13
CA VAL A 63 1.18 15.70 -11.66
C VAL A 63 2.10 16.11 -12.82
N SER A 64 1.98 15.44 -13.97
CA SER A 64 2.74 15.79 -15.17
C SER A 64 2.43 17.21 -15.65
N PHE A 65 1.15 17.58 -15.63
CA PHE A 65 0.69 18.91 -16.00
C PHE A 65 1.26 19.99 -15.09
N THR A 66 1.15 19.82 -13.76
CA THR A 66 1.66 20.78 -12.78
C THR A 66 3.18 20.94 -12.86
N LEU A 67 3.92 19.82 -12.97
CA LEU A 67 5.39 19.87 -13.09
C LEU A 67 5.84 20.55 -14.39
N ASN A 68 5.12 20.33 -15.49
CA ASN A 68 5.44 20.96 -16.77
C ASN A 68 5.31 22.49 -16.72
N ILE A 69 4.23 23.01 -16.11
CA ILE A 69 4.02 24.45 -15.97
C ILE A 69 5.19 25.08 -15.20
N LEU A 70 5.55 24.50 -14.05
CA LEU A 70 6.67 24.98 -13.23
C LEU A 70 8.00 24.97 -14.01
N LEU A 71 8.29 23.91 -14.75
CA LEU A 71 9.54 23.78 -15.50
C LEU A 71 9.58 24.70 -16.73
N ARG A 72 8.43 24.99 -17.35
CA ARG A 72 8.32 26.00 -18.41
C ARG A 72 8.58 27.41 -17.89
N GLU A 73 8.06 27.75 -16.71
CA GLU A 73 8.31 29.05 -16.07
C GLU A 73 9.80 29.25 -15.74
N LEU A 74 10.52 28.16 -15.43
CA LEU A 74 11.96 28.16 -15.19
C LEU A 74 12.81 28.09 -16.47
N GLY A 75 12.19 28.05 -17.66
CA GLY A 75 12.90 27.94 -18.93
C GLY A 75 13.48 26.55 -19.25
N ALA A 76 13.12 25.53 -18.46
CA ALA A 76 13.60 24.15 -18.58
C ALA A 76 12.55 23.21 -19.19
N ALA A 77 11.86 23.67 -20.24
CA ALA A 77 10.78 22.93 -20.89
C ALA A 77 11.24 21.56 -21.44
N ASP A 78 12.50 21.42 -21.85
CA ASP A 78 13.04 20.17 -22.36
C ASP A 78 13.23 19.08 -21.27
N LEU A 79 13.39 19.49 -19.99
CA LEU A 79 13.42 18.56 -18.85
C LEU A 79 12.03 18.26 -18.27
N SER A 80 11.00 18.98 -18.73
CA SER A 80 9.65 18.92 -18.13
C SER A 80 9.04 17.53 -18.12
N GLY A 81 9.12 16.82 -19.25
CA GLY A 81 8.58 15.46 -19.39
C GLY A 81 9.33 14.43 -18.54
N ALA A 82 10.64 14.60 -18.38
CA ALA A 82 11.46 13.73 -17.57
C ALA A 82 11.24 13.94 -16.07
N GLY A 83 11.11 15.19 -15.62
CA GLY A 83 10.74 15.52 -14.25
C GLY A 83 9.33 15.01 -13.90
N ALA A 84 8.39 15.08 -14.85
CA ALA A 84 7.06 14.49 -14.72
C ALA A 84 7.10 12.97 -14.56
N ALA A 85 7.87 12.26 -15.39
CA ALA A 85 8.06 10.82 -15.29
C ALA A 85 8.75 10.42 -13.98
N PHE A 86 9.78 11.15 -13.56
CA PHE A 86 10.46 10.96 -12.28
C PHE A 86 9.51 11.11 -11.09
N GLY A 87 8.72 12.19 -11.06
CA GLY A 87 7.70 12.41 -10.03
C GLY A 87 6.62 11.33 -10.02
N ALA A 88 6.27 10.82 -11.20
CA ALA A 88 5.34 9.70 -11.33
C ALA A 88 5.90 8.41 -10.70
N VAL A 89 7.18 8.10 -10.88
CA VAL A 89 7.79 6.88 -10.35
C VAL A 89 8.09 6.97 -8.85
N THR A 90 8.60 8.10 -8.38
CA THR A 90 9.09 8.27 -7.00
C THR A 90 8.00 8.60 -5.99
N GLN A 91 6.97 9.33 -6.41
CA GLN A 91 5.92 9.83 -5.52
C GLN A 91 4.54 9.27 -5.87
N VAL A 92 4.13 9.38 -7.14
CA VAL A 92 2.77 8.96 -7.55
C VAL A 92 2.57 7.45 -7.37
N GLY A 93 3.52 6.63 -7.82
CA GLY A 93 3.46 5.17 -7.66
C GLY A 93 3.21 4.75 -6.21
N PRO A 94 4.12 5.12 -5.27
CA PRO A 94 3.95 4.81 -3.85
C PRO A 94 2.67 5.41 -3.24
N LEU A 95 2.31 6.66 -3.56
CA LEU A 95 1.10 7.30 -3.03
C LEU A 95 -0.18 6.60 -3.46
N VAL A 96 -0.35 6.35 -4.75
CA VAL A 96 -1.53 5.64 -5.29
C VAL A 96 -1.60 4.24 -4.68
N THR A 97 -0.47 3.55 -4.59
CA THR A 97 -0.42 2.22 -3.96
C THR A 97 -0.85 2.26 -2.51
N VAL A 98 -0.37 3.22 -1.70
CA VAL A 98 -0.82 3.41 -0.30
C VAL A 98 -2.31 3.64 -0.24
N LEU A 99 -2.84 4.57 -1.05
CA LEU A 99 -4.26 4.92 -1.05
C LEU A 99 -5.15 3.71 -1.34
N ILE A 100 -4.82 2.93 -2.37
CA ILE A 100 -5.65 1.80 -2.77
C ILE A 100 -5.47 0.60 -1.83
N VAL A 101 -4.25 0.31 -1.38
CA VAL A 101 -4.01 -0.82 -0.48
C VAL A 101 -4.62 -0.56 0.90
N ALA A 102 -4.52 0.67 1.43
CA ALA A 102 -5.18 1.06 2.68
C ALA A 102 -6.71 1.15 2.54
N GLY A 103 -7.19 1.62 1.39
CA GLY A 103 -8.61 1.86 1.16
C GLY A 103 -9.38 0.62 0.75
N ALA A 104 -8.96 -0.07 -0.32
CA ALA A 104 -9.68 -1.19 -0.91
C ALA A 104 -9.15 -2.56 -0.41
N GLY A 105 -7.82 -2.72 -0.36
CA GLY A 105 -7.19 -3.98 0.05
C GLY A 105 -7.41 -4.30 1.53
N ALA A 106 -7.05 -3.37 2.42
CA ALA A 106 -7.13 -3.54 3.87
C ALA A 106 -8.58 -3.68 4.36
N THR A 107 -9.52 -2.93 3.78
CA THR A 107 -10.94 -3.04 4.14
C THR A 107 -11.54 -4.35 3.73
N ALA A 108 -11.23 -4.84 2.52
CA ALA A 108 -11.68 -6.14 2.06
C ALA A 108 -11.12 -7.27 2.94
N MET A 109 -9.85 -7.19 3.34
CA MET A 109 -9.25 -8.13 4.29
C MET A 109 -9.90 -8.08 5.67
N CYS A 110 -10.15 -6.88 6.20
CA CYS A 110 -10.81 -6.69 7.49
C CYS A 110 -12.26 -7.19 7.46
N ALA A 111 -12.98 -6.97 6.36
CA ALA A 111 -14.36 -7.43 6.19
C ALA A 111 -14.43 -8.97 6.11
N ASP A 112 -13.56 -9.61 5.33
CA ASP A 112 -13.48 -11.06 5.25
C ASP A 112 -13.16 -11.67 6.63
N LEU A 113 -12.10 -11.17 7.30
CA LEU A 113 -11.72 -11.71 8.61
C LEU A 113 -12.78 -11.42 9.67
N GLY A 114 -13.31 -10.19 9.68
CA GLY A 114 -14.39 -9.80 10.58
C GLY A 114 -15.66 -10.62 10.40
N SER A 115 -15.99 -11.01 9.17
CA SER A 115 -17.12 -11.91 8.89
C SER A 115 -16.91 -13.31 9.47
N ARG A 116 -15.66 -13.81 9.47
CA ARG A 116 -15.30 -15.10 10.10
C ARG A 116 -15.32 -14.99 11.62
N THR A 117 -14.90 -13.86 12.17
CA THR A 117 -14.95 -13.58 13.61
C THR A 117 -16.38 -13.59 14.13
N ILE A 118 -17.32 -12.90 13.45
CA ILE A 118 -18.74 -12.89 13.89
C ILE A 118 -19.47 -14.22 13.65
N ARG A 119 -18.90 -15.13 12.86
CA ARG A 119 -19.38 -16.50 12.64
C ARG A 119 -18.73 -17.51 13.59
N GLU A 120 -17.95 -17.04 14.56
CA GLU A 120 -17.24 -17.86 15.55
C GLU A 120 -16.23 -18.83 14.93
N GLU A 121 -15.85 -18.65 13.65
CA GLU A 121 -14.89 -19.52 12.97
C GLU A 121 -13.48 -19.36 13.56
N ILE A 122 -13.13 -18.15 14.03
CA ILE A 122 -11.84 -17.87 14.67
C ILE A 122 -11.74 -18.58 16.02
N GLU A 123 -12.78 -18.48 16.85
CA GLU A 123 -12.85 -19.14 18.15
C GLU A 123 -12.85 -20.66 17.99
N ALA A 124 -13.57 -21.19 17.00
CA ALA A 124 -13.53 -22.61 16.68
C ALA A 124 -12.12 -23.11 16.33
N MET A 125 -11.32 -22.31 15.59
CA MET A 125 -9.92 -22.67 15.32
C MET A 125 -9.07 -22.68 16.59
N GLU A 126 -9.27 -21.72 17.50
CA GLU A 126 -8.53 -21.65 18.77
C GLU A 126 -8.85 -22.86 19.66
N VAL A 127 -10.12 -23.27 19.73
CA VAL A 127 -10.57 -24.47 20.46
C VAL A 127 -9.94 -25.74 19.87
N LEU A 128 -9.74 -25.79 18.55
CA LEU A 128 -9.05 -26.88 17.86
C LEU A 128 -7.51 -26.82 18.01
N GLY A 129 -6.97 -25.87 18.78
CA GLY A 129 -5.53 -25.70 19.00
C GLY A 129 -4.80 -25.10 17.79
N ILE A 130 -5.52 -24.51 16.83
CA ILE A 130 -4.95 -23.92 15.62
C ILE A 130 -4.76 -22.42 15.84
N ASN A 131 -3.52 -21.94 15.80
CA ASN A 131 -3.21 -20.53 15.97
C ASN A 131 -3.72 -19.69 14.76
N PRO A 132 -4.65 -18.73 14.95
CA PRO A 132 -5.23 -17.94 13.86
C PRO A 132 -4.23 -16.95 13.23
N VAL A 133 -3.23 -16.48 13.99
CA VAL A 133 -2.17 -15.58 13.49
C VAL A 133 -1.28 -16.30 12.48
N ALA A 134 -0.87 -17.52 12.81
CA ALA A 134 -0.08 -18.34 11.90
C ALA A 134 -0.89 -18.76 10.66
N ARG A 135 -2.19 -19.05 10.83
CA ARG A 135 -3.05 -19.61 9.78
C ARG A 135 -3.64 -18.58 8.82
N LEU A 136 -4.09 -17.44 9.32
CA LEU A 136 -4.80 -16.43 8.51
C LEU A 136 -3.98 -15.15 8.35
N VAL A 137 -3.42 -14.62 9.43
CA VAL A 137 -2.76 -13.30 9.41
C VAL A 137 -1.47 -13.33 8.58
N THR A 138 -0.61 -14.31 8.84
CA THR A 138 0.70 -14.44 8.17
C THR A 138 0.58 -14.55 6.64
N PRO A 139 -0.23 -15.46 6.06
CA PRO A 139 -0.37 -15.53 4.61
C PRO A 139 -1.02 -14.27 4.02
N ARG A 140 -1.98 -13.65 4.71
CA ARG A 140 -2.64 -12.40 4.24
C ARG A 140 -1.69 -11.22 4.23
N MET A 141 -0.86 -11.06 5.26
CA MET A 141 0.16 -10.02 5.33
C MET A 141 1.11 -10.09 4.13
N LEU A 142 1.63 -11.30 3.83
CA LEU A 142 2.54 -11.49 2.70
C LEU A 142 1.82 -11.33 1.36
N ALA A 143 0.58 -11.81 1.24
CA ALA A 143 -0.25 -11.64 0.05
C ALA A 143 -0.48 -10.15 -0.25
N SER A 144 -0.81 -9.34 0.76
CA SER A 144 -0.95 -7.88 0.65
C SER A 144 0.36 -7.23 0.19
N GLY A 145 1.49 -7.63 0.77
CA GLY A 145 2.82 -7.15 0.37
C GLY A 145 3.14 -7.43 -1.10
N LEU A 146 2.87 -8.66 -1.56
CA LEU A 146 3.07 -9.04 -2.95
C LEU A 146 2.15 -8.25 -3.89
N VAL A 147 0.86 -8.15 -3.56
CA VAL A 147 -0.10 -7.41 -4.39
C VAL A 147 0.25 -5.93 -4.45
N ALA A 148 0.65 -5.31 -3.34
CA ALA A 148 1.09 -3.92 -3.32
C ALA A 148 2.31 -3.69 -4.23
N LEU A 149 3.28 -4.61 -4.24
CA LEU A 149 4.43 -4.56 -5.15
C LEU A 149 4.02 -4.65 -6.63
N LEU A 150 3.10 -5.56 -6.95
CA LEU A 150 2.58 -5.73 -8.32
C LEU A 150 1.76 -4.51 -8.77
N LEU A 151 0.91 -3.97 -7.90
CA LEU A 151 0.13 -2.76 -8.18
C LEU A 151 1.05 -1.55 -8.38
N ASN A 152 2.06 -1.37 -7.54
CA ASN A 152 3.02 -0.27 -7.71
C ASN A 152 3.75 -0.34 -9.05
N SER A 153 4.19 -1.53 -9.45
CA SER A 153 4.84 -1.74 -10.75
C SER A 153 3.91 -1.36 -11.90
N LEU A 154 2.63 -1.74 -11.80
CA LEU A 154 1.61 -1.37 -12.78
C LEU A 154 1.36 0.16 -12.80
N VAL A 155 1.29 0.81 -11.64
CA VAL A 155 1.14 2.28 -11.56
C VAL A 155 2.35 2.99 -12.15
N VAL A 156 3.56 2.50 -11.92
CA VAL A 156 4.79 3.04 -12.51
C VAL A 156 4.75 2.96 -14.04
N ILE A 157 4.34 1.83 -14.61
CA ILE A 157 4.20 1.66 -16.06
C ILE A 157 3.17 2.65 -16.62
N ILE A 158 2.01 2.77 -15.97
CA ILE A 158 0.96 3.73 -16.37
C ILE A 158 1.44 5.17 -16.20
N GLY A 159 2.23 5.44 -15.17
CA GLY A 159 2.84 6.74 -14.90
C GLY A 159 3.75 7.18 -16.04
N ILE A 160 4.63 6.28 -16.48
CA ILE A 160 5.57 6.54 -17.58
C ILE A 160 4.83 6.69 -18.91
N LEU A 161 3.92 5.75 -19.24
CA LEU A 161 3.19 5.78 -20.51
C LEU A 161 2.21 6.96 -20.58
N GLY A 162 1.48 7.22 -19.49
CA GLY A 162 0.55 8.34 -19.38
C GLY A 162 1.28 9.67 -19.38
N GLY A 163 2.40 9.78 -18.67
CA GLY A 163 3.26 10.95 -18.68
C GLY A 163 3.86 11.22 -20.06
N TYR A 164 4.31 10.19 -20.78
CA TYR A 164 4.80 10.30 -22.16
C TYR A 164 3.71 10.77 -23.11
N ALA A 165 2.56 10.08 -23.13
CA ALA A 165 1.47 10.41 -24.02
C ALA A 165 0.98 11.84 -23.79
N PHE A 166 0.83 12.26 -22.53
CA PHE A 166 0.40 13.61 -22.21
C PHE A 166 1.46 14.66 -22.56
N SER A 167 2.72 14.46 -22.18
CA SER A 167 3.79 15.44 -22.42
C SER A 167 4.07 15.63 -23.92
N VAL A 168 4.02 14.55 -24.70
CA VAL A 168 4.29 14.62 -26.15
C VAL A 168 3.08 15.12 -26.93
N PHE A 169 1.90 14.54 -26.71
CA PHE A 169 0.73 14.86 -27.56
C PHE A 169 -0.04 16.11 -27.13
N VAL A 170 0.02 16.51 -25.85
CA VAL A 170 -0.72 17.66 -25.33
C VAL A 170 0.18 18.87 -25.09
N GLN A 171 1.44 18.63 -24.73
CA GLN A 171 2.38 19.69 -24.36
C GLN A 171 3.50 19.89 -25.38
N ASP A 172 3.46 19.23 -26.54
CA ASP A 172 4.43 19.36 -27.64
C ASP A 172 5.91 19.25 -27.20
N VAL A 173 6.17 18.44 -26.18
CA VAL A 173 7.55 18.16 -25.73
C VAL A 173 8.23 17.22 -26.71
N ASN A 174 9.50 17.46 -27.01
CA ASN A 174 10.27 16.59 -27.90
C ASN A 174 10.37 15.16 -27.33
N PRO A 175 9.92 14.12 -28.06
CA PRO A 175 9.98 12.73 -27.61
C PRO A 175 11.39 12.25 -27.27
N GLY A 176 12.40 12.73 -28.01
CA GLY A 176 13.80 12.41 -27.76
C GLY A 176 14.32 13.03 -26.46
N ALA A 177 13.91 14.26 -26.14
CA ALA A 177 14.24 14.90 -24.87
C ALA A 177 13.58 14.17 -23.69
N PHE A 178 12.34 13.70 -23.86
CA PHE A 178 11.66 12.87 -22.86
C PHE A 178 12.41 11.55 -22.60
N ALA A 179 12.76 10.81 -23.66
CA ALA A 179 13.44 9.51 -23.54
C ALA A 179 14.86 9.64 -22.97
N ALA A 180 15.58 10.71 -23.31
CA ALA A 180 16.88 11.00 -22.72
C ALA A 180 16.76 11.42 -21.25
N GLY A 181 15.76 12.22 -20.90
CA GLY A 181 15.60 12.67 -19.52
C GLY A 181 15.08 11.59 -18.57
N ILE A 182 14.19 10.69 -19.02
CA ILE A 182 13.71 9.59 -18.17
C ILE A 182 14.85 8.61 -17.82
N THR A 183 15.78 8.37 -18.75
CA THR A 183 16.95 7.51 -18.48
C THR A 183 17.98 8.19 -17.58
N LEU A 184 18.00 9.53 -17.57
CA LEU A 184 18.87 10.33 -16.71
C LEU A 184 18.35 10.42 -15.26
N LEU A 185 17.03 10.56 -15.09
CA LEU A 185 16.40 10.81 -13.79
C LEU A 185 15.89 9.52 -13.13
N THR A 186 15.31 8.61 -13.92
CA THR A 186 14.64 7.41 -13.40
C THR A 186 15.55 6.20 -13.47
N GLY A 187 16.53 6.14 -12.56
CA GLY A 187 17.45 5.01 -12.45
C GLY A 187 16.83 3.75 -11.85
N VAL A 188 17.51 2.60 -12.01
CA VAL A 188 17.10 1.31 -11.40
C VAL A 188 16.95 1.43 -9.88
N GLY A 189 17.77 2.26 -9.24
CA GLY A 189 17.71 2.49 -7.79
C GLY A 189 16.37 3.05 -7.32
N GLU A 190 15.77 3.98 -8.06
CA GLU A 190 14.49 4.58 -7.68
C GLU A 190 13.33 3.61 -7.79
N VAL A 191 13.35 2.78 -8.84
CA VAL A 191 12.37 1.71 -9.02
C VAL A 191 12.46 0.71 -7.88
N ILE A 192 13.67 0.30 -7.48
CA ILE A 192 13.86 -0.61 -6.35
C ILE A 192 13.34 0.02 -5.05
N ILE A 193 13.68 1.28 -4.77
CA ILE A 193 13.19 1.99 -3.57
C ILE A 193 11.66 2.07 -3.57
N SER A 194 11.05 2.37 -4.73
CA SER A 194 9.60 2.41 -4.91
C SER A 194 8.96 1.03 -4.65
N CYS A 195 9.53 -0.05 -5.18
CA CYS A 195 9.06 -1.42 -4.94
C CYS A 195 9.19 -1.85 -3.48
N VAL A 196 10.30 -1.52 -2.80
CA VAL A 196 10.50 -1.84 -1.38
C VAL A 196 9.48 -1.08 -0.52
N LYS A 197 9.26 0.21 -0.80
CA LYS A 197 8.20 1.00 -0.14
C LYS A 197 6.83 0.35 -0.32
N ALA A 198 6.46 0.02 -1.55
CA ALA A 198 5.18 -0.59 -1.86
C ALA A 198 4.97 -1.92 -1.11
N ALA A 199 5.99 -2.78 -1.07
CA ALA A 199 5.93 -4.04 -0.34
C ALA A 199 5.72 -3.82 1.18
N LEU A 200 6.45 -2.86 1.77
CA LEU A 200 6.27 -2.49 3.18
C LEU A 200 4.85 -1.98 3.46
N PHE A 201 4.32 -1.11 2.59
CA PHE A 201 2.97 -0.60 2.74
C PHE A 201 1.92 -1.72 2.69
N GLY A 202 2.08 -2.67 1.78
CA GLY A 202 1.21 -3.84 1.72
C GLY A 202 1.22 -4.68 3.00
N VAL A 203 2.41 -4.97 3.52
CA VAL A 203 2.59 -5.73 4.76
C VAL A 203 1.91 -5.03 5.95
N ILE A 204 2.16 -3.73 6.12
CA ILE A 204 1.61 -2.95 7.23
C ILE A 204 0.10 -2.83 7.12
N ALA A 205 -0.43 -2.54 5.93
CA ALA A 205 -1.87 -2.47 5.69
C ALA A 205 -2.56 -3.81 6.01
N GLY A 206 -1.95 -4.92 5.58
CA GLY A 206 -2.45 -6.26 5.87
C GLY A 206 -2.46 -6.59 7.36
N LEU A 207 -1.42 -6.18 8.10
CA LEU A 207 -1.37 -6.34 9.56
C LEU A 207 -2.45 -5.54 10.28
N VAL A 208 -2.60 -4.25 9.94
CA VAL A 208 -3.64 -3.41 10.56
C VAL A 208 -5.04 -3.97 10.27
N ALA A 209 -5.29 -4.41 9.03
CA ALA A 209 -6.55 -5.04 8.64
C ALA A 209 -6.83 -6.34 9.40
N CYS A 210 -5.82 -7.20 9.52
CA CYS A 210 -5.96 -8.47 10.23
C CYS A 210 -6.20 -8.25 11.74
N TYR A 211 -5.49 -7.31 12.35
CA TYR A 211 -5.67 -7.00 13.77
C TYR A 211 -7.10 -6.53 14.02
N ARG A 212 -7.56 -5.53 13.26
CA ARG A 212 -8.92 -4.99 13.38
C ARG A 212 -10.01 -6.01 13.05
N GLY A 213 -9.75 -6.94 12.12
CA GLY A 213 -10.67 -8.02 11.78
C GLY A 213 -10.79 -9.10 12.87
N LEU A 214 -9.74 -9.35 13.65
CA LEU A 214 -9.76 -10.34 14.74
C LEU A 214 -10.31 -9.77 16.05
N THR A 215 -10.11 -8.48 16.33
CA THR A 215 -10.52 -7.85 17.60
C THR A 215 -11.97 -7.36 17.60
N ILE A 216 -12.77 -7.73 16.59
CA ILE A 216 -14.18 -7.32 16.51
C ILE A 216 -14.96 -7.92 17.67
N SER A 217 -15.53 -7.06 18.50
CA SER A 217 -16.27 -7.42 19.70
C SER A 217 -17.73 -6.95 19.58
N GLY A 218 -18.71 -7.77 19.98
CA GLY A 218 -20.11 -7.33 20.13
C GLY A 218 -21.10 -7.81 19.06
N GLY A 219 -20.69 -8.68 18.12
CA GLY A 219 -21.59 -9.41 17.23
C GLY A 219 -22.29 -8.59 16.13
N GLY A 220 -22.45 -9.19 14.95
CA GLY A 220 -23.30 -8.67 13.87
C GLY A 220 -22.60 -7.81 12.81
N ALA A 221 -23.30 -7.61 11.68
CA ALA A 221 -22.77 -6.93 10.49
C ALA A 221 -22.37 -5.47 10.73
N LYS A 222 -23.01 -4.78 11.68
CA LYS A 222 -22.69 -3.38 12.03
C LYS A 222 -21.31 -3.25 12.68
N ALA A 223 -20.92 -4.21 13.53
CA ALA A 223 -19.60 -4.22 14.15
C ALA A 223 -18.48 -4.40 13.10
N VAL A 224 -18.73 -5.22 12.07
CA VAL A 224 -17.82 -5.37 10.93
C VAL A 224 -17.68 -4.06 10.15
N GLY A 225 -18.79 -3.38 9.86
CA GLY A 225 -18.75 -2.07 9.19
C GLY A 225 -17.95 -1.02 9.96
N ASN A 226 -18.13 -0.94 11.29
CA ASN A 226 -17.34 -0.04 12.13
C ASN A 226 -15.85 -0.38 12.12
N ALA A 227 -15.50 -1.66 12.25
CA ALA A 227 -14.11 -2.11 12.20
C ALA A 227 -13.45 -1.82 10.84
N VAL A 228 -14.19 -1.95 9.75
CA VAL A 228 -13.73 -1.60 8.40
C VAL A 228 -13.42 -0.10 8.29
N ASN A 229 -14.32 0.77 8.75
CA ASN A 229 -14.10 2.21 8.74
C ASN A 229 -12.90 2.62 9.59
N GLU A 230 -12.76 2.04 10.78
CA GLU A 230 -11.60 2.27 11.65
C GLU A 230 -10.29 1.77 11.02
N THR A 231 -10.33 0.63 10.33
CA THR A 231 -9.16 0.06 9.63
C THR A 231 -8.64 1.03 8.58
N VAL A 232 -9.52 1.67 7.81
CA VAL A 232 -9.13 2.68 6.81
C VAL A 232 -8.33 3.79 7.48
N VAL A 233 -8.88 4.38 8.55
CA VAL A 233 -8.25 5.51 9.25
C VAL A 233 -6.91 5.11 9.84
N TYR A 234 -6.84 3.99 10.56
CA TYR A 234 -5.60 3.54 11.19
C TYR A 234 -4.52 3.15 10.16
N ALA A 235 -4.91 2.45 9.09
CA ALA A 235 -4.00 2.10 8.01
C ALA A 235 -3.46 3.37 7.34
N PHE A 236 -4.34 4.33 7.01
CA PHE A 236 -3.91 5.60 6.42
C PHE A 236 -2.93 6.36 7.29
N MET A 237 -3.23 6.54 8.58
CA MET A 237 -2.36 7.25 9.50
C MET A 237 -0.98 6.57 9.61
N ALA A 238 -0.96 5.25 9.79
CA ALA A 238 0.29 4.49 9.90
C ALA A 238 1.12 4.56 8.60
N LEU A 239 0.48 4.33 7.45
CA LEU A 239 1.15 4.28 6.17
C LEU A 239 1.69 5.64 5.74
N PHE A 240 0.99 6.75 6.02
CA PHE A 240 1.50 8.09 5.73
C PHE A 240 2.72 8.44 6.57
N VAL A 241 2.70 8.14 7.87
CA VAL A 241 3.87 8.35 8.75
C VAL A 241 5.06 7.55 8.24
N ILE A 242 4.84 6.28 7.90
CA ILE A 242 5.89 5.40 7.38
C ILE A 242 6.36 5.88 6.01
N ASN A 243 5.46 6.36 5.14
CA ASN A 243 5.84 6.93 3.85
C ASN A 243 6.79 8.12 4.00
N VAL A 244 6.53 9.03 4.94
CA VAL A 244 7.42 10.17 5.22
C VAL A 244 8.79 9.67 5.68
N VAL A 245 8.83 8.73 6.63
CA VAL A 245 10.09 8.18 7.16
C VAL A 245 10.90 7.47 6.08
N VAL A 246 10.29 6.54 5.33
CA VAL A 246 10.98 5.77 4.29
C VAL A 246 11.38 6.67 3.13
N THR A 247 10.61 7.72 2.82
CA THR A 247 11.00 8.72 1.82
C THR A 247 12.19 9.55 2.28
N ALA A 248 12.22 10.00 3.54
CA ALA A 248 13.35 10.73 4.08
C ALA A 248 14.64 9.88 4.06
N ILE A 249 14.54 8.59 4.39
CA ILE A 249 15.68 7.64 4.32
C ILE A 249 16.10 7.42 2.87
N GLY A 250 15.15 7.17 1.97
CA GLY A 250 15.43 6.93 0.55
C GLY A 250 16.15 8.11 -0.12
N ILE A 251 15.73 9.35 0.17
CA ILE A 251 16.42 10.54 -0.36
C ILE A 251 17.86 10.62 0.15
N ARG A 252 18.12 10.31 1.43
CA ARG A 252 19.48 10.31 1.97
C ARG A 252 20.38 9.23 1.35
N MET A 253 19.81 8.10 0.93
CA MET A 253 20.56 7.02 0.28
C MET A 253 20.88 7.31 -1.19
N THR A 254 20.03 8.08 -1.89
CA THR A 254 20.27 8.46 -3.29
C THR A 254 21.14 9.73 -3.40
N ALA A 255 21.15 10.58 -2.38
CA ALA A 255 21.92 11.83 -2.34
C ALA A 255 23.35 11.70 -1.76
N GLY A 256 23.77 10.49 -1.36
CA GLY A 256 25.11 10.20 -0.83
C GLY A 256 25.85 9.23 -1.73
#